data_AF-A0A938FBY0-F1
#
_entry.id   AF-A0A938FBY0-F1
#
_cell.length_a   1.000
_cell.length_b   1.000
_cell.length_c   1.000
_cell.angle_alpha   90.00
_cell.angle_beta   90.00
_cell.angle_gamma   90.00
#
_symmetry.space_group_name_H-M   'P 1'
#
loop_
_entity.id
_entity.type
_entity.pdbx_description
1 polymer ?
#
loop_
_entity_poly.entity_id
_entity_poly.type
_entity_poly.pdbx_seq_one_letter_code
_entity_poly.pdbx_strand_id
1 'polypeptide(L)'
;MQVVKTLDSLSYTGERVFLRCDLNVPLQDNGTGKRIISDDGRIRASLPTINFLLNAGASLVICAHLGRPKGERKPELSLAPIAERLRELLGREVVFASDVIGDSAKTAVGSIKPGGVVLLENIRYESAETSKSEEER
;
A
#
# COMPACT_ATOMS: atom_id res chain seq x y z
N MET A 1 -2.36 7.18 -30.55
CA MET A 1 -2.02 6.21 -29.48
C MET A 1 -1.25 6.98 -28.42
N GLN A 2 -1.77 7.12 -27.21
CA GLN A 2 -1.11 7.88 -26.15
C GLN A 2 0.03 7.03 -25.59
N VAL A 3 1.26 7.55 -25.60
CA VAL A 3 2.43 6.84 -25.06
C VAL A 3 2.32 6.84 -23.53
N VAL A 4 2.36 5.67 -22.92
CA VAL A 4 2.40 5.52 -21.46
C VAL A 4 3.78 5.99 -20.99
N LYS A 5 3.82 7.01 -20.12
CA LYS A 5 5.07 7.43 -19.48
C LYS A 5 5.56 6.34 -18.53
N THR A 6 6.86 6.04 -18.58
CA THR A 6 7.52 5.04 -17.75
C THR A 6 8.29 5.71 -16.62
N LEU A 7 8.64 4.94 -15.57
CA LEU A 7 9.27 5.49 -14.38
C LEU A 7 10.65 6.09 -14.64
N ASP A 8 11.39 5.57 -15.61
CA ASP A 8 12.71 6.06 -16.05
C ASP A 8 12.67 7.48 -16.64
N SER A 9 11.49 8.01 -16.98
CA SER A 9 11.36 9.32 -17.59
C SER A 9 11.23 10.49 -16.59
N LEU A 10 11.32 10.23 -15.29
CA LEU A 10 11.06 11.22 -14.22
C LEU A 10 12.18 11.23 -13.15
N SER A 11 12.30 12.34 -12.43
CA SER A 11 13.12 12.46 -11.22
C SER A 11 12.27 12.25 -9.96
N TYR A 12 12.83 11.59 -8.96
CA TYR A 12 12.12 11.27 -7.70
C TYR A 12 12.86 11.71 -6.44
N THR A 13 14.04 12.32 -6.58
CA THR A 13 14.86 12.72 -5.43
C THR A 13 14.13 13.76 -4.59
N GLY A 14 13.82 13.41 -3.34
CA GLY A 14 13.07 14.29 -2.43
C GLY A 14 11.56 14.30 -2.67
N GLU A 15 11.06 13.58 -3.68
CA GLU A 15 9.64 13.51 -4.00
C GLU A 15 8.90 12.54 -3.08
N ARG A 16 7.60 12.79 -2.91
CA ARG A 16 6.67 11.85 -2.28
C ARG A 16 5.81 11.21 -3.37
N VAL A 17 5.98 9.92 -3.57
CA VAL A 17 5.27 9.15 -4.60
C VAL A 17 4.12 8.39 -3.98
N PHE A 18 2.91 8.62 -4.50
CA PHE A 18 1.76 7.75 -4.24
C PHE A 18 1.84 6.53 -5.18
N LEU A 19 2.09 5.36 -4.62
CA LEU A 19 2.34 4.13 -5.37
C LEU A 19 1.20 3.13 -5.16
N ARG A 20 0.46 2.82 -6.22
CA ARG A 20 -0.56 1.78 -6.20
C ARG A 20 0.07 0.42 -6.50
N CYS A 21 0.01 -0.50 -5.54
CA CYS A 21 0.57 -1.85 -5.64
C CYS A 21 -0.53 -2.92 -5.66
N ASP A 22 -0.27 -4.04 -6.34
CA ASP A 22 -1.05 -5.26 -6.15
C ASP A 22 -0.47 -6.04 -4.98
N LEU A 23 -1.06 -5.89 -3.80
CA LEU A 23 -0.70 -6.61 -2.58
C LEU A 23 -1.81 -7.58 -2.13
N ASN A 24 -2.71 -7.96 -3.05
CA ASN A 24 -3.84 -8.83 -2.75
C ASN A 24 -3.39 -10.30 -2.63
N VAL A 25 -2.85 -10.66 -1.46
CA VAL A 25 -2.29 -11.97 -1.15
C VAL A 25 -3.27 -12.86 -0.38
N PRO A 26 -3.16 -14.20 -0.48
CA PRO A 26 -3.99 -15.11 0.31
C PRO A 26 -3.59 -15.08 1.79
N LEU A 27 -4.55 -14.71 2.65
CA LEU A 27 -4.43 -14.78 4.10
C LEU A 27 -5.10 -16.03 4.66
N GLN A 28 -4.45 -16.66 5.64
CA GLN A 28 -4.99 -17.80 6.39
C GLN A 28 -5.18 -17.43 7.85
N ASP A 29 -6.23 -17.98 8.46
CA ASP A 29 -6.39 -17.99 9.91
C ASP A 29 -5.52 -19.10 10.50
N ASN A 30 -4.71 -18.77 11.50
CA ASN A 30 -3.89 -19.74 12.22
C ASN A 30 -4.53 -20.18 13.56
N GLY A 31 -5.80 -19.82 13.82
CA GLY A 31 -6.51 -20.12 15.06
C GLY A 31 -6.19 -19.19 16.22
N THR A 32 -5.34 -18.17 16.03
CA THR A 32 -4.97 -17.18 17.06
C THR A 32 -5.67 -15.82 16.86
N GLY A 33 -6.55 -15.71 15.85
CA GLY A 33 -7.14 -14.44 15.42
C GLY A 33 -6.18 -13.58 14.59
N LYS A 34 -4.92 -13.99 14.42
CA LYS A 34 -3.98 -13.37 13.49
C LYS A 34 -4.11 -13.98 12.09
N ARG A 35 -4.00 -13.14 11.07
CA ARG A 35 -3.94 -13.57 9.68
C ARG A 35 -2.48 -13.74 9.25
N ILE A 36 -2.17 -14.90 8.67
CA ILE A 36 -0.83 -15.21 8.14
C ILE A 36 -0.89 -15.18 6.61
N ILE A 37 0.12 -14.57 5.98
CA ILE A 37 0.30 -14.61 4.53
C ILE A 37 0.80 -16.00 4.15
N SER A 38 0.02 -16.71 3.33
CA SER A 38 0.38 -18.06 2.86
C SER A 38 1.23 -18.06 1.59
N ASP A 39 1.13 -17.00 0.79
CA ASP A 39 1.94 -16.75 -0.40
C ASP A 39 2.20 -15.23 -0.51
N ASP A 40 3.47 -14.84 -0.48
CA ASP A 40 3.90 -13.44 -0.56
C ASP A 40 4.37 -13.02 -1.97
N GLY A 41 4.12 -13.83 -3.00
CA GLY A 41 4.61 -13.62 -4.36
C GLY A 41 4.26 -12.26 -4.94
N ARG A 42 3.04 -11.75 -4.69
CA ARG A 42 2.63 -10.40 -5.15
C ARG A 42 3.36 -9.26 -4.42
N ILE A 43 3.67 -9.45 -3.13
CA ILE A 43 4.47 -8.49 -2.36
C ILE A 43 5.87 -8.45 -2.96
N ARG A 44 6.50 -9.61 -3.19
CA ARG A 44 7.82 -9.73 -3.81
C ARG A 44 7.87 -9.12 -5.20
N ALA A 45 6.83 -9.33 -6.01
CA ALA A 45 6.72 -8.76 -7.35
C ALA A 45 6.66 -7.23 -7.35
N SER A 46 6.23 -6.61 -6.25
CA SER A 46 6.20 -5.14 -6.10
C SER A 46 7.54 -4.55 -5.65
N LEU A 47 8.44 -5.36 -5.07
CA LEU A 47 9.72 -4.88 -4.52
C LEU A 47 10.63 -4.20 -5.54
N PRO A 48 10.77 -4.65 -6.80
CA PRO A 48 11.63 -3.97 -7.78
C PRO A 48 11.24 -2.49 -7.97
N THR A 49 9.95 -2.20 -8.11
CA THR A 49 9.45 -0.82 -8.25
C THR A 49 9.62 -0.01 -6.98
N ILE A 50 9.31 -0.61 -5.82
CA ILE A 50 9.49 0.04 -4.52
C ILE A 50 10.96 0.42 -4.31
N ASN A 51 11.87 -0.52 -4.52
CA ASN A 51 13.31 -0.30 -4.37
C ASN A 51 13.85 0.71 -5.38
N PHE A 52 13.37 0.68 -6.64
CA PHE A 52 13.75 1.67 -7.64
C PHE A 52 13.46 3.10 -7.16
N LEU A 53 12.24 3.36 -6.68
CA LEU A 53 11.83 4.69 -6.23
C LEU A 53 12.58 5.11 -4.95
N LEU A 54 12.74 4.19 -3.99
CA LEU A 54 13.48 4.46 -2.77
C LEU A 54 14.96 4.77 -3.05
N ASN A 55 15.60 4.01 -3.95
CA ASN A 55 16.99 4.23 -4.36
C ASN A 55 17.17 5.54 -5.14
N ALA A 56 16.13 5.99 -5.84
CA ALA A 56 16.09 7.31 -6.48
C ALA A 56 15.86 8.48 -5.50
N GLY A 57 15.70 8.20 -4.21
CA GLY A 57 15.54 9.20 -3.14
C GLY A 57 14.09 9.60 -2.86
N ALA A 58 13.11 8.82 -3.33
CA ALA A 58 11.71 9.09 -3.07
C ALA A 58 11.30 8.63 -1.66
N SER A 59 10.24 9.24 -1.14
CA SER A 59 9.41 8.66 -0.07
C SER A 59 8.13 8.08 -0.67
N LEU A 60 7.59 7.01 -0.09
CA LEU A 60 6.47 6.27 -0.66
C LEU A 60 5.25 6.29 0.23
N VAL A 61 4.09 6.58 -0.38
CA VAL A 61 2.77 6.31 0.16
C VAL A 61 2.15 5.21 -0.69
N ILE A 62 2.15 4.00 -0.17
CA ILE A 62 1.67 2.81 -0.86
C ILE A 62 0.18 2.63 -0.59
N CYS A 63 -0.60 2.42 -1.64
CA CYS A 63 -1.99 2.01 -1.55
C CYS A 63 -2.19 0.66 -2.23
N ALA A 64 -3.04 -0.18 -1.64
CA ALA A 64 -3.38 -1.49 -2.19
C ALA A 64 -4.77 -1.88 -1.70
N HIS A 65 -5.33 -2.91 -2.33
CA HIS A 65 -6.56 -3.54 -1.86
C HIS A 65 -6.28 -4.97 -1.42
N LEU A 66 -7.17 -5.49 -0.57
CA LEU A 66 -7.20 -6.90 -0.22
C LEU A 66 -8.65 -7.41 -0.25
N GLY A 67 -8.88 -8.49 -0.98
CA GLY A 67 -10.20 -9.08 -1.13
C GLY A 67 -11.25 -8.10 -1.64
N ARG A 68 -12.51 -8.31 -1.24
CA ARG A 68 -13.67 -7.51 -1.64
C ARG A 68 -14.54 -7.18 -0.41
N PRO A 69 -14.11 -6.23 0.43
CA PRO A 69 -14.85 -5.84 1.64
C PRO A 69 -16.18 -5.12 1.38
N LYS A 70 -16.43 -4.65 0.14
CA LYS A 70 -17.64 -3.90 -0.25
C LYS A 70 -17.88 -2.63 0.60
N GLY A 71 -16.81 -1.91 0.94
CA GLY A 71 -16.90 -0.69 1.76
C GLY A 71 -17.01 -0.95 3.28
N GLU A 72 -16.97 -2.20 3.72
CA GLU A 72 -17.01 -2.54 5.15
C GLU A 72 -15.60 -2.77 5.70
N ARG A 73 -15.32 -2.23 6.88
CA ARG A 73 -14.05 -2.49 7.59
C ARG A 73 -14.07 -3.89 8.21
N LYS A 74 -13.50 -4.86 7.51
CA LYS A 74 -13.39 -6.28 7.92
C LYS A 74 -11.99 -6.57 8.43
N PRO A 75 -11.75 -6.73 9.74
CA PRO A 75 -10.39 -6.94 10.28
C PRO A 75 -9.57 -8.02 9.56
N GLU A 76 -10.24 -9.07 9.08
CA GLU A 76 -9.65 -10.16 8.30
C GLU A 76 -9.12 -9.77 6.91
N LEU A 77 -9.50 -8.59 6.40
CA LEU A 77 -9.05 -8.00 5.14
C LEU A 77 -8.19 -6.74 5.35
N SER A 78 -7.66 -6.53 6.57
CA SER A 78 -6.70 -5.45 6.84
C SER A 78 -5.35 -5.72 6.16
N LEU A 79 -4.68 -4.64 5.78
CA LEU A 79 -3.32 -4.67 5.23
C LEU A 79 -2.22 -4.71 6.30
N ALA A 80 -2.56 -4.69 7.60
CA ALA A 80 -1.56 -4.75 8.67
C ALA A 80 -0.55 -5.92 8.55
N PRO A 81 -0.96 -7.17 8.23
CA PRO A 81 0.00 -8.27 8.03
C PRO A 81 0.92 -8.04 6.82
N ILE A 82 0.45 -7.32 5.80
CA ILE A 82 1.21 -6.98 4.60
C ILE A 82 2.25 -5.90 4.93
N ALA A 83 1.92 -4.92 5.78
CA ALA A 83 2.87 -3.92 6.26
C ALA A 83 4.06 -4.58 6.97
N GLU A 84 3.79 -5.52 7.87
CA GLU A 84 4.82 -6.28 8.59
C GLU A 84 5.70 -7.08 7.62
N ARG A 85 5.10 -7.75 6.63
CA ARG A 85 5.86 -8.50 5.62
C ARG A 85 6.69 -7.59 4.71
N LEU A 86 6.18 -6.43 4.32
CA LEU A 86 6.95 -5.43 3.58
C LEU A 86 8.14 -4.93 4.41
N ARG A 87 7.95 -4.67 5.70
CA ARG A 87 9.01 -4.27 6.63
C ARG A 87 10.14 -5.29 6.66
N GLU A 88 9.80 -6.57 6.76
CA GLU A 88 10.77 -7.68 6.73
C GLU A 88 11.53 -7.75 5.40
N LEU A 89 10.81 -7.71 4.26
CA LEU A 89 11.40 -7.87 2.94
C LEU A 89 12.26 -6.67 2.50
N LEU A 90 11.88 -5.46 2.93
CA LEU A 90 12.63 -4.24 2.64
C LEU A 90 13.77 -3.99 3.62
N GLY A 91 13.81 -4.69 4.76
CA GLY A 91 14.79 -4.47 5.82
C GLY A 91 14.75 -3.05 6.40
N ARG A 92 13.58 -2.41 6.38
CA ARG A 92 13.40 -1.00 6.79
C ARG A 92 12.01 -0.75 7.34
N GLU A 93 11.87 0.33 8.09
CA GLU A 93 10.59 0.74 8.66
C GLU A 93 9.53 0.96 7.57
N VAL A 94 8.34 0.40 7.80
CA VAL A 94 7.12 0.64 7.04
C VAL A 94 6.06 1.05 8.03
N VAL A 95 5.61 2.30 7.94
CA VAL A 95 4.56 2.83 8.81
C VAL A 95 3.22 2.40 8.25
N PHE A 96 2.38 1.78 9.08
CA PHE A 96 1.02 1.41 8.69
C PHE A 96 0.03 2.46 9.16
N ALA A 97 -0.77 3.01 8.24
CA ALA A 97 -1.90 3.86 8.58
C ALA A 97 -3.18 3.03 8.69
N SER A 98 -3.94 3.18 9.77
CA SER A 98 -5.15 2.39 10.05
C SER A 98 -6.41 2.88 9.30
N ASP A 99 -6.25 3.86 8.42
CA ASP A 99 -7.27 4.38 7.51
C ASP A 99 -6.63 4.80 6.17
N VAL A 100 -7.47 5.19 5.22
CA VAL A 100 -7.04 5.54 3.85
C VAL A 100 -6.92 7.05 3.68
N ILE A 101 -7.94 7.79 4.13
CA ILE A 101 -8.06 9.26 3.99
C ILE A 101 -8.31 9.98 5.32
N GLY A 102 -8.23 9.24 6.43
CA GLY A 102 -8.51 9.74 7.78
C GLY A 102 -7.28 10.33 8.45
N ASP A 103 -7.38 10.53 9.76
CA ASP A 103 -6.35 11.20 10.54
C ASP A 103 -5.08 10.34 10.66
N SER A 104 -5.20 9.01 10.71
CA SER A 104 -4.03 8.13 10.74
C SER A 104 -3.19 8.27 9.47
N ALA A 105 -3.83 8.25 8.30
CA ALA A 105 -3.16 8.47 7.02
C ALA A 105 -2.54 9.87 6.93
N LYS A 106 -3.29 10.92 7.30
CA LYS A 106 -2.78 12.30 7.26
C LYS A 106 -1.56 12.48 8.17
N THR A 107 -1.59 11.95 9.39
CA THR A 107 -0.46 12.03 10.32
C THR A 107 0.75 11.25 9.82
N ALA A 108 0.56 10.01 9.37
CA ALA A 108 1.65 9.16 8.86
C ALA A 108 2.31 9.77 7.63
N VAL A 109 1.50 10.23 6.66
CA VAL A 109 2.00 10.88 5.44
C VAL A 109 2.60 12.25 5.73
N GLY A 110 2.03 13.02 6.65
CA GLY A 110 2.57 14.31 7.08
C GLY A 110 3.93 14.20 7.77
N SER A 111 4.19 13.07 8.43
CA SER A 111 5.43 12.80 9.17
C SER A 111 6.45 12.00 8.37
N ILE A 112 6.17 11.66 7.10
CA ILE A 112 7.05 10.83 6.28
C ILE A 112 8.37 11.56 6.00
N LYS A 113 9.48 10.90 6.31
CA LYS A 113 10.82 11.40 6.04
C LYS A 113 11.28 11.01 4.62
N PRO A 114 12.29 11.67 4.03
CA PRO A 114 12.91 11.20 2.80
C PRO A 114 13.30 9.72 2.90
N GLY A 115 12.96 8.94 1.87
CA GLY A 115 13.14 7.49 1.90
C GLY A 115 12.18 6.75 2.84
N GLY A 116 11.18 7.38 3.45
CA GLY A 116 10.18 6.71 4.29
C GLY A 116 9.16 5.92 3.45
N VAL A 117 8.49 4.95 4.07
CA VAL A 117 7.41 4.17 3.46
C VAL A 117 6.21 4.15 4.39
N VAL A 118 5.05 4.56 3.86
CA VAL A 118 3.75 4.43 4.51
C VAL A 118 2.91 3.45 3.69
N LEU A 119 2.33 2.43 4.31
CA LEU A 119 1.26 1.62 3.72
C LEU A 119 -0.08 2.09 4.30
N LEU A 120 -0.98 2.54 3.42
CA LEU A 120 -2.36 2.86 3.78
C LEU A 120 -3.16 1.58 4.04
N GLU A 121 -4.25 1.72 4.79
CA GLU A 121 -5.21 0.62 4.95
C GLU A 121 -5.88 0.27 3.61
N ASN A 122 -6.56 -0.88 3.57
CA ASN A 122 -7.26 -1.41 2.41
C ASN A 122 -8.17 -0.37 1.75
N ILE A 123 -7.80 0.09 0.54
CA ILE A 123 -8.52 1.13 -0.19
C ILE A 123 -9.99 0.79 -0.46
N ARG A 124 -10.36 -0.50 -0.47
CA ARG A 124 -11.75 -0.95 -0.67
C ARG A 124 -12.62 -0.84 0.58
N TYR A 125 -12.07 -0.41 1.72
CA TYR A 125 -12.88 0.06 2.84
C TYR A 125 -13.59 1.37 2.53
N GLU A 126 -13.06 2.16 1.59
CA GLU A 126 -13.76 3.32 1.05
C GLU A 126 -14.69 2.83 -0.07
N SER A 127 -16.00 3.03 0.07
CA SER A 127 -17.00 2.56 -0.92
C SER A 127 -16.77 3.15 -2.31
N ALA A 128 -16.31 4.42 -2.35
CA ALA A 128 -15.93 5.17 -3.54
C ALA A 128 -14.98 4.41 -4.47
N GLU A 129 -14.03 3.65 -3.92
CA GLU A 129 -13.01 2.92 -4.69
C GLU A 129 -13.62 1.87 -5.65
N THR A 130 -14.82 1.36 -5.34
CA THR A 130 -15.51 0.39 -6.21
C THR A 130 -16.79 0.93 -6.83
N SER A 131 -17.08 2.22 -6.65
CA SER A 131 -18.25 2.84 -7.27
C SER A 131 -18.11 2.88 -8.79
N LYS A 132 -19.26 2.82 -9.47
CA LYS A 132 -19.39 2.97 -10.92
C LYS A 132 -19.88 4.37 -11.32
N SER A 133 -20.28 5.21 -10.36
CA SER A 133 -20.66 6.61 -10.57
C SER A 133 -19.42 7.50 -10.51
N GLU A 134 -19.31 8.47 -11.42
CA GLU A 134 -18.20 9.42 -11.41
C GLU A 134 -18.32 10.41 -10.24
N GLU A 135 -19.54 10.72 -9.81
CA GLU A 135 -19.81 11.62 -8.69
C GLU A 135 -19.41 11.02 -7.33
N GLU A 136 -19.33 9.70 -7.26
CA GLU A 136 -18.98 8.93 -6.07
C GLU A 136 -17.50 8.47 -6.06
N ARG A 137 -16.74 8.67 -7.14
CA ARG A 137 -15.33 8.24 -7.31
C ARG A 137 -14.34 9.37 -7.07
#